data_AF-A0A1H8CQY0-F1
#
_entry.id   AF-A0A1H8CQY0-F1
#
_cell.length_a   1.000
_cell.length_b   1.000
_cell.length_c   1.000
_cell.angle_alpha   90.00
_cell.angle_beta   90.00
_cell.angle_gamma   90.00
#
_symmetry.space_group_name_H-M   'P 1'
#
loop_
_entity.id
_entity.type
_entity.pdbx_description
1 polymer ?
#
loop_
_entity_poly.entity_id
_entity_poly.type
_entity_poly.pdbx_seq_one_letter_code
_entity_poly.pdbx_strand_id
1 'polypeptide(L)'
;MATETVAGQEASGGIPQLDLSSFPNQIFWLLVALVAIYLVLSRIALPRISGVLAERAGTISNDLAAAEEMKLRATAAEVAYEKALADARTESNRIGEQARVAAQADLDAAIADADRTIAAQTAKAEASIAEIRASAADNVAIVAKDVAQALVTAMGATADQSMIDAAVTDRMKG
;
A
#
# COMPACT_ATOMS: atom_id res chain seq x y z
N MET A 1 -52.57 46.25 -109.96
CA MET A 1 -52.06 44.88 -109.73
C MET A 1 -51.82 44.78 -108.24
N ALA A 2 -52.55 43.88 -107.57
CA ALA A 2 -52.65 43.80 -106.12
C ALA A 2 -51.49 43.00 -105.50
N THR A 3 -51.06 43.41 -104.31
CA THR A 3 -50.51 42.54 -103.26
C THR A 3 -50.86 43.15 -101.90
N GLU A 4 -51.20 42.26 -100.94
CA GLU A 4 -51.88 42.54 -99.68
C GLU A 4 -51.04 43.27 -98.62
N THR A 5 -51.82 43.92 -97.76
CA THR A 5 -51.62 44.44 -96.40
C THR A 5 -50.78 43.58 -95.45
N VAL A 6 -49.99 44.24 -94.60
CA VAL A 6 -49.90 43.89 -93.17
C VAL A 6 -49.99 45.18 -92.36
N ALA A 7 -51.02 45.28 -91.53
CA ALA A 7 -51.22 46.35 -90.57
C ALA A 7 -50.32 46.15 -89.34
N GLY A 8 -49.77 47.24 -88.83
CA GLY A 8 -49.07 47.31 -87.54
C GLY A 8 -49.43 48.61 -86.86
N GLN A 9 -50.43 48.53 -85.98
CA GLN A 9 -51.11 49.63 -85.29
C GLN A 9 -50.21 50.28 -84.23
N GLU A 10 -50.43 51.58 -84.04
CA GLU A 10 -49.75 52.50 -83.12
C GLU A 10 -49.73 52.00 -81.66
N ALA A 11 -48.57 52.13 -80.99
CA ALA A 11 -48.44 51.98 -79.54
C ALA A 11 -48.07 53.34 -78.92
N SER A 12 -49.06 54.03 -78.35
CA SER A 12 -48.84 55.08 -77.36
C SER A 12 -48.65 54.42 -75.99
N GLY A 13 -47.42 54.15 -75.61
CA GLY A 13 -47.12 53.56 -74.31
C GLY A 13 -45.62 53.45 -74.18
N GLY A 14 -45.06 53.90 -73.05
CA GLY A 14 -43.62 53.91 -72.80
C GLY A 14 -42.96 52.56 -73.05
N ILE A 15 -41.62 52.59 -73.11
CA ILE A 15 -40.71 51.45 -73.34
C ILE A 15 -41.33 50.16 -72.79
N PRO A 16 -41.52 49.10 -73.61
CA PRO A 16 -42.36 47.94 -73.28
C PRO A 16 -41.98 47.21 -71.97
N GLN A 17 -40.79 47.45 -71.44
CA GLN A 17 -40.36 46.99 -70.11
C GLN A 17 -41.03 47.70 -68.92
N LEU A 18 -41.70 48.84 -69.12
CA LEU A 18 -42.34 49.64 -68.06
C LEU A 18 -43.88 49.66 -68.16
N ASP A 19 -44.48 48.65 -68.79
CA ASP A 19 -45.93 48.51 -68.83
C ASP A 19 -46.48 48.04 -67.47
N LEU A 20 -46.95 49.01 -66.68
CA LEU A 20 -47.48 48.85 -65.33
C LEU A 20 -48.74 47.97 -65.26
N SER A 21 -49.38 47.64 -66.38
CA SER A 21 -50.57 46.79 -66.41
C SER A 21 -50.29 45.33 -66.01
N SER A 22 -49.05 44.86 -66.19
CA SER A 22 -48.63 43.47 -65.87
C SER A 22 -48.13 43.29 -64.43
N PHE A 23 -47.77 44.39 -63.76
CA PHE A 23 -47.15 44.39 -62.43
C PHE A 23 -48.05 43.79 -61.33
N PRO A 24 -49.38 44.07 -61.26
CA PRO A 24 -50.24 43.49 -60.23
C PRO A 24 -50.24 41.96 -60.22
N ASN A 25 -50.25 41.32 -61.40
CA ASN A 25 -50.20 39.86 -61.51
C ASN A 25 -48.84 39.30 -61.08
N GLN A 26 -47.74 39.94 -61.49
CA GLN A 26 -46.39 39.56 -61.04
C GLN A 26 -46.23 39.71 -59.53
N ILE A 27 -46.71 40.82 -58.95
CA ILE A 27 -46.68 41.08 -57.50
C ILE A 27 -47.53 40.05 -56.75
N PHE A 28 -48.70 39.69 -57.26
CA PHE A 28 -49.55 38.65 -56.67
C PHE A 28 -48.79 37.31 -56.58
N TRP A 29 -48.22 36.83 -57.68
CA TRP A 29 -47.46 35.58 -57.68
C TRP A 29 -46.17 35.65 -56.87
N LEU A 30 -45.52 36.82 -56.83
CA LEU A 30 -44.36 37.06 -55.97
C LEU A 30 -44.75 36.92 -54.50
N LEU A 31 -45.87 37.50 -54.07
CA LEU A 31 -46.38 37.36 -52.70
C LEU A 31 -46.75 35.91 -52.39
N VAL A 32 -47.41 35.21 -53.32
CA VAL A 32 -47.75 33.78 -53.16
C VAL A 32 -46.48 32.94 -53.00
N ALA A 33 -45.47 33.14 -53.85
CA ALA A 33 -44.20 32.43 -53.77
C ALA A 33 -43.43 32.77 -52.48
N LEU A 34 -43.43 34.04 -52.07
CA LEU A 34 -42.81 34.48 -50.81
C LEU A 34 -43.46 33.79 -49.61
N VAL A 35 -44.80 33.77 -49.55
CA VAL A 35 -45.54 33.11 -48.47
C VAL A 35 -45.27 31.60 -48.48
N ALA A 36 -45.26 30.96 -49.66
CA ALA A 36 -44.94 29.54 -49.78
C ALA A 36 -43.53 29.23 -49.26
N ILE A 37 -42.51 30.00 -49.66
CA ILE A 37 -41.13 29.83 -49.18
C ILE A 37 -41.05 30.09 -47.66
N TYR A 38 -41.72 31.14 -47.17
CA TYR A 38 -41.76 31.46 -45.74
C TYR A 38 -42.36 30.31 -44.93
N LEU A 39 -43.45 29.69 -45.39
CA LEU A 39 -44.07 28.55 -44.73
C LEU A 39 -43.15 27.32 -44.74
N VAL A 40 -42.47 27.03 -45.86
CA VAL A 40 -41.50 25.92 -45.93
C VAL A 40 -40.32 26.15 -44.98
N LEU A 41 -39.75 27.36 -44.96
CA LEU A 41 -38.63 27.68 -44.08
C LEU A 41 -39.03 27.63 -42.60
N SER A 42 -40.14 28.27 -42.25
CA SER A 42 -40.62 28.34 -40.86
C SER A 42 -41.08 26.98 -40.31
N ARG A 43 -41.71 26.15 -41.14
CA ARG A 43 -42.33 24.91 -40.68
C ARG A 43 -41.47 23.66 -40.90
N ILE A 44 -40.50 23.69 -41.81
CA ILE A 44 -39.71 22.50 -42.18
C ILE A 44 -38.21 22.75 -41.99
N ALA A 45 -37.64 23.80 -42.60
CA ALA A 45 -36.19 24.00 -42.59
C ALA A 45 -35.65 24.41 -41.21
N LEU A 46 -36.22 25.45 -40.60
CA LEU A 46 -35.78 25.96 -39.29
C LEU A 46 -35.97 24.92 -38.17
N PRO A 47 -37.12 24.20 -38.08
CA PRO A 47 -37.28 23.16 -37.06
C PRO A 47 -36.24 22.03 -37.18
N ARG A 48 -35.92 21.60 -38.41
CA ARG A 48 -34.89 20.57 -38.63
C ARG A 48 -33.50 21.01 -38.17
N ILE A 49 -33.10 22.24 -38.49
CA ILE A 49 -31.80 22.79 -38.07
C ILE A 49 -31.76 22.93 -36.54
N SER A 50 -32.86 23.41 -35.92
CA SER A 50 -32.94 23.53 -34.47
C SER A 50 -32.84 22.17 -33.76
N GLY A 51 -33.41 21.11 -34.35
CA GLY A 51 -33.31 19.74 -33.83
C GLY A 51 -31.88 19.23 -33.80
N VAL A 52 -31.13 19.40 -34.91
CA VAL A 52 -29.71 18.97 -34.97
C VAL A 52 -28.84 19.76 -33.99
N LEU A 53 -29.10 21.07 -33.84
CA LEU A 53 -28.35 21.89 -32.90
C LEU A 53 -28.65 21.51 -31.45
N ALA A 54 -29.91 21.24 -31.13
CA ALA A 54 -30.33 20.75 -29.81
C ALA A 54 -29.75 19.37 -29.50
N GLU A 55 -29.73 18.46 -30.48
CA GLU A 55 -29.10 17.13 -30.33
C GLU A 55 -27.61 17.27 -30.03
N ARG A 56 -26.88 18.07 -30.81
CA ARG A 56 -25.45 18.32 -30.55
C ARG A 56 -25.19 18.95 -29.19
N ALA A 57 -25.97 19.96 -28.82
CA ALA A 57 -25.85 20.60 -27.52
C ALA A 57 -26.15 19.61 -26.37
N GLY A 58 -27.16 18.76 -26.55
CA GLY A 58 -27.50 17.69 -25.61
C GLY A 58 -26.38 16.67 -25.45
N THR A 59 -25.83 16.16 -26.55
CA THR A 59 -24.70 15.22 -26.54
C THR A 59 -23.47 15.84 -25.86
N ILE A 60 -23.09 17.06 -26.23
CA ILE A 60 -21.95 17.75 -25.60
C ILE A 60 -22.18 17.94 -24.09
N SER A 61 -23.37 18.36 -23.68
CA SER A 61 -23.69 18.52 -22.27
C SER A 61 -23.65 17.20 -21.51
N ASN A 62 -24.15 16.12 -22.11
CA ASN A 62 -24.13 14.80 -21.52
C ASN A 62 -22.69 14.27 -21.37
N ASP A 63 -21.88 14.41 -22.42
CA ASP A 63 -20.49 13.98 -22.43
C ASP A 63 -19.65 14.78 -21.43
N LEU A 64 -19.90 16.09 -21.31
CA LEU A 64 -19.26 16.93 -20.31
C LEU A 64 -19.64 16.51 -18.89
N ALA A 65 -20.93 16.27 -18.61
CA ALA A 65 -21.38 15.80 -17.31
C ALA A 65 -20.77 14.43 -16.96
N ALA A 66 -20.72 13.51 -17.91
CA ALA A 66 -20.07 12.21 -17.73
C ALA A 66 -18.56 12.36 -17.46
N ALA A 67 -17.87 13.25 -18.18
CA ALA A 67 -16.45 13.51 -17.96
C ALA A 67 -16.17 14.12 -16.59
N GLU A 68 -17.00 15.08 -16.15
CA GLU A 68 -16.91 15.67 -14.81
C GLU A 68 -17.16 14.64 -13.72
N GLU A 69 -18.17 13.78 -13.87
CA GLU A 69 -18.44 12.70 -12.92
C GLU A 69 -17.27 11.71 -12.85
N MET A 70 -16.71 11.31 -13.99
CA MET A 70 -15.54 10.43 -14.03
C MET A 70 -14.32 11.09 -13.38
N LYS A 71 -14.11 12.39 -13.58
CA LYS A 71 -13.06 13.16 -12.91
C LYS A 71 -13.26 13.18 -11.40
N LEU A 72 -14.47 13.45 -10.93
CA LEU A 72 -14.79 13.46 -9.49
C LEU A 72 -14.56 12.08 -8.87
N ARG A 73 -15.00 11.01 -9.54
CA ARG A 73 -14.76 9.63 -9.10
C ARG A 73 -13.27 9.30 -9.05
N ALA A 74 -12.50 9.72 -10.05
CA ALA A 74 -11.06 9.52 -10.09
C ALA A 74 -10.36 10.24 -8.93
N THR A 75 -10.67 11.52 -8.69
CA THR A 75 -10.11 12.27 -7.56
C THR A 75 -10.53 11.68 -6.22
N ALA A 76 -11.78 11.23 -6.06
CA ALA A 76 -12.22 10.57 -4.84
C ALA A 76 -11.49 9.24 -4.60
N ALA A 77 -11.26 8.46 -5.66
CA ALA A 77 -10.49 7.23 -5.59
C ALA A 77 -9.02 7.48 -5.26
N GLU A 78 -8.41 8.52 -5.82
CA GLU A 78 -7.05 8.94 -5.52
C GLU A 78 -6.89 9.31 -4.04
N VAL A 79 -7.78 10.16 -3.50
CA VAL A 79 -7.78 10.52 -2.08
C VAL A 79 -7.97 9.30 -1.18
N ALA A 80 -8.88 8.39 -1.54
CA ALA A 80 -9.11 7.17 -0.78
C ALA A 80 -7.88 6.23 -0.81
N TYR A 81 -7.21 6.14 -1.96
CA TYR A 81 -5.98 5.36 -2.13
C TYR A 81 -4.82 5.94 -1.32
N GLU A 82 -4.59 7.25 -1.40
CA GLU A 82 -3.55 7.93 -0.63
C GLU A 82 -3.78 7.78 0.88
N LYS A 83 -5.03 7.92 1.32
CA LYS A 83 -5.41 7.66 2.72
C LYS A 83 -5.11 6.21 3.13
N ALA A 84 -5.55 5.24 2.34
CA ALA A 84 -5.29 3.83 2.63
C ALA A 84 -3.79 3.52 2.68
N LEU A 85 -2.98 4.14 1.82
CA LEU A 85 -1.53 3.99 1.82
C LEU A 85 -0.90 4.61 3.08
N ALA A 86 -1.35 5.79 3.51
CA ALA A 86 -0.89 6.45 4.73
C ALA A 86 -1.25 5.63 5.99
N ASP A 87 -2.49 5.13 6.05
CA ASP A 87 -2.98 4.28 7.13
C ASP A 87 -2.18 2.97 7.18
N ALA A 88 -1.95 2.31 6.04
CA ALA A 88 -1.15 1.09 5.96
C ALA A 88 0.31 1.29 6.40
N ARG A 89 0.93 2.42 6.05
CA ARG A 89 2.29 2.76 6.52
C ARG A 89 2.34 2.97 8.02
N THR A 90 1.36 3.69 8.56
CA THR A 90 1.24 3.93 10.00
C THR A 90 1.06 2.62 10.76
N GLU A 91 0.18 1.75 10.25
CA GLU A 91 -0.09 0.45 10.82
C GLU A 91 1.12 -0.49 10.75
N SER A 92 1.83 -0.50 9.62
CA SER A 92 3.08 -1.27 9.48
C SER A 92 4.14 -0.83 10.51
N ASN A 93 4.32 0.47 10.69
CA ASN A 93 5.24 1.00 11.69
C ASN A 93 4.81 0.62 13.12
N ARG A 94 3.50 0.69 13.41
CA ARG A 94 2.93 0.27 14.70
C ARG A 94 3.18 -1.20 14.99
N ILE A 95 2.93 -2.07 14.00
CA ILE A 95 3.19 -3.52 14.11
C ILE A 95 4.68 -3.77 14.31
N GLY A 96 5.55 -3.10 13.54
CA GLY A 96 6.99 -3.23 13.65
C GLY A 96 7.51 -2.85 15.03
N GLU A 97 7.01 -1.76 15.60
CA GLU A 97 7.37 -1.33 16.96
C GLU A 97 6.85 -2.30 18.02
N GLN A 98 5.59 -2.74 17.92
CA GLN A 98 5.04 -3.74 18.83
C GLN A 98 5.82 -5.07 18.81
N ALA A 99 6.21 -5.53 17.62
CA ALA A 99 7.01 -6.73 17.48
C ALA A 99 8.40 -6.56 18.11
N ARG A 100 9.04 -5.39 17.96
CA ARG A 100 10.32 -5.08 18.62
C ARG A 100 10.19 -5.07 20.13
N VAL A 101 9.17 -4.41 20.67
CA VAL A 101 8.93 -4.36 22.12
C VAL A 101 8.66 -5.75 22.69
N ALA A 102 7.82 -6.55 22.02
CA ALA A 102 7.55 -7.92 22.43
C ALA A 102 8.81 -8.80 22.37
N ALA A 103 9.57 -8.73 21.27
CA ALA A 103 10.80 -9.49 21.13
C ALA A 103 11.85 -9.11 22.19
N GLN A 104 11.95 -7.83 22.55
CA GLN A 104 12.86 -7.39 23.62
C GLN A 104 12.42 -7.93 24.98
N ALA A 105 11.12 -7.90 25.29
CA ALA A 105 10.61 -8.47 26.53
C ALA A 105 10.84 -9.98 26.64
N ASP A 106 10.63 -10.72 25.55
CA ASP A 106 10.90 -12.16 25.48
C ASP A 106 12.40 -12.46 25.63
N LEU A 107 13.25 -11.64 25.00
CA LEU A 107 14.71 -11.75 25.13
C LEU A 107 15.16 -11.51 26.57
N ASP A 108 14.67 -10.45 27.22
CA ASP A 108 15.01 -10.12 28.60
C ASP A 108 14.56 -11.23 29.56
N ALA A 109 13.38 -11.82 29.34
CA ALA A 109 12.89 -12.95 30.11
C ALA A 109 13.75 -14.21 29.91
N ALA A 110 14.15 -14.50 28.67
CA ALA A 110 15.02 -15.63 28.35
C ALA A 110 16.42 -15.46 28.98
N ILE A 111 16.99 -14.26 28.94
CA ILE A 111 18.27 -13.94 29.60
C ILE A 111 18.14 -14.15 31.11
N ALA A 112 17.09 -13.63 31.75
CA ALA A 112 16.89 -13.80 33.18
C ALA A 112 16.69 -15.27 33.62
N ASP A 113 16.10 -16.11 32.76
CA ASP A 113 15.99 -17.55 32.99
C ASP A 113 17.32 -18.29 32.80
N ALA A 114 18.07 -17.93 31.75
CA ALA A 114 19.41 -18.44 31.50
C ALA A 114 20.35 -18.11 32.66
N ASP A 115 20.36 -16.87 33.15
CA ASP A 115 21.18 -16.44 34.28
C ASP A 115 20.84 -17.21 35.56
N ARG A 116 19.56 -17.42 35.85
CA ARG A 116 19.13 -18.26 37.00
C ARG A 116 19.62 -19.70 36.86
N THR A 117 19.51 -20.28 35.67
CA THR A 117 19.94 -21.65 35.40
C THR A 117 21.46 -21.80 35.50
N ILE A 118 22.21 -20.83 34.96
CA ILE A 118 23.68 -20.78 35.05
C ILE A 118 24.10 -20.65 36.51
N ALA A 119 23.50 -19.72 37.28
CA ALA A 119 23.81 -19.54 38.69
C ALA A 119 23.56 -20.82 39.50
N ALA A 120 22.44 -21.51 39.25
CA ALA A 120 22.12 -22.78 39.92
C ALA A 120 23.12 -23.89 39.56
N GLN A 121 23.52 -24.01 38.28
CA GLN A 121 24.54 -24.97 37.85
C GLN A 121 25.91 -24.66 38.45
N THR A 122 26.32 -23.39 38.47
CA THR A 122 27.59 -22.97 39.08
C THR A 122 27.61 -23.31 40.56
N ALA A 123 26.56 -22.99 41.31
CA ALA A 123 26.47 -23.34 42.74
C ALA A 123 26.54 -24.87 42.97
N LYS A 124 25.88 -25.67 42.12
CA LYS A 124 25.95 -27.13 42.18
C LYS A 124 27.35 -27.66 41.87
N ALA A 125 28.01 -27.10 40.86
CA ALA A 125 29.37 -27.48 40.49
C ALA A 125 30.36 -27.12 41.60
N GLU A 126 30.24 -25.93 42.21
CA GLU A 126 31.05 -25.51 43.36
C GLU A 126 30.88 -26.44 44.55
N ALA A 127 29.65 -26.84 44.88
CA ALA A 127 29.38 -27.81 45.95
C ALA A 127 30.02 -29.17 45.66
N SER A 128 29.88 -29.67 44.43
CA SER A 128 30.50 -30.95 44.02
C SER A 128 32.04 -30.89 44.05
N ILE A 129 32.63 -29.77 43.62
CA ILE A 129 34.08 -29.56 43.70
C ILE A 129 34.54 -29.53 45.17
N ALA A 130 33.77 -28.89 46.06
CA ALA A 130 34.09 -28.85 47.49
C ALA A 130 34.04 -30.25 48.11
N GLU A 131 33.03 -31.06 47.78
CA GLU A 131 32.91 -32.45 48.24
C GLU A 131 34.06 -33.33 47.73
N ILE A 132 34.41 -33.21 46.44
CA ILE A 132 35.55 -33.93 45.85
C ILE A 132 36.85 -33.51 46.54
N ARG A 133 37.05 -32.22 46.84
CA ARG A 133 38.24 -31.73 47.55
C ARG A 133 38.33 -32.29 48.97
N ALA A 134 37.21 -32.33 49.70
CA ALA A 134 37.17 -32.92 51.04
C ALA A 134 37.51 -34.42 50.99
N SER A 135 36.87 -35.16 50.09
CA SER A 135 37.10 -36.60 49.91
C SER A 135 38.53 -36.89 49.46
N ALA A 136 39.11 -36.05 48.60
CA ALA A 136 40.50 -36.18 48.17
C ALA A 136 41.47 -35.96 49.34
N ALA A 137 41.21 -35.00 50.22
CA ALA A 137 42.03 -34.77 51.41
C ALA A 137 42.02 -35.98 52.36
N ASP A 138 40.84 -36.57 52.59
CA ASP A 138 40.69 -37.78 53.42
C ASP A 138 41.40 -38.99 52.80
N ASN A 139 41.22 -39.20 51.49
CA ASN A 139 41.88 -40.28 50.76
C ASN A 139 43.41 -40.11 50.76
N VAL A 140 43.92 -38.89 50.63
CA VAL A 140 45.36 -38.60 50.74
C VAL A 140 45.87 -38.94 52.14
N ALA A 141 45.10 -38.66 53.21
CA ALA A 141 45.47 -39.03 54.57
C ALA A 141 45.59 -40.55 54.76
N ILE A 142 44.63 -41.30 54.23
CA ILE A 142 44.64 -42.78 54.28
C ILE A 142 45.84 -43.33 53.50
N VAL A 143 46.04 -42.90 52.26
CA VAL A 143 47.16 -43.36 51.43
C VAL A 143 48.50 -42.98 52.05
N ALA A 144 48.63 -41.80 52.64
CA ALA A 144 49.85 -41.38 53.33
C ALA A 144 50.18 -42.29 54.53
N LYS A 145 49.18 -42.68 55.32
CA LYS A 145 49.34 -43.62 56.43
C LYS A 145 49.74 -45.02 55.95
N ASP A 146 49.06 -45.53 54.93
CA ASP A 146 49.36 -46.85 54.33
C ASP A 146 50.78 -46.91 53.77
N VAL A 147 51.19 -45.86 53.03
CA VAL A 147 52.55 -45.75 52.47
C VAL A 147 53.60 -45.62 53.58
N ALA A 148 53.33 -44.82 54.63
CA ALA A 148 54.24 -44.69 55.76
C ALA A 148 54.42 -46.01 56.51
N GLN A 149 53.34 -46.76 56.74
CA GLN A 149 53.39 -48.08 57.36
C GLN A 149 54.17 -49.09 56.51
N ALA A 150 53.91 -49.11 55.19
CA ALA A 150 54.65 -49.96 54.26
C ALA A 150 56.16 -49.65 54.26
N LEU A 151 56.54 -48.37 54.29
CA LEU A 151 57.93 -47.94 54.35
C LEU A 151 58.63 -48.34 55.66
N VAL A 152 57.97 -48.14 56.82
CA VAL A 152 58.52 -48.53 58.13
C VAL A 152 58.75 -50.04 58.19
N THR A 153 57.80 -50.82 57.67
CA THR A 153 57.90 -52.28 57.59
C THR A 153 59.04 -52.71 56.66
N ALA A 154 59.17 -52.07 55.48
CA ALA A 154 60.23 -52.36 54.52
C ALA A 154 61.64 -52.02 55.04
N MET A 155 61.76 -51.03 55.94
CA MET A 155 63.01 -50.66 56.60
C MET A 155 63.36 -51.56 57.79
N GLY A 156 62.55 -52.59 58.10
CA GLY A 156 62.84 -53.57 59.14
C GLY A 156 62.55 -53.10 60.57
N ALA A 157 61.83 -51.99 60.74
CA ALA A 157 61.38 -51.49 62.04
C ALA A 157 59.90 -51.87 62.26
N THR A 158 59.53 -52.19 63.51
CA THR A 158 58.14 -52.33 63.93
C THR A 158 57.75 -51.09 64.72
N ALA A 159 56.93 -50.23 64.14
CA ALA A 159 56.35 -49.09 64.85
C ALA A 159 54.87 -49.37 65.11
N ASP A 160 54.40 -48.93 66.29
CA ASP A 160 52.99 -48.98 66.63
C ASP A 160 52.18 -48.14 65.64
N GLN A 161 51.09 -48.70 65.14
CA GLN A 161 50.21 -48.08 64.15
C GLN A 161 49.62 -46.76 64.69
N SER A 162 49.44 -46.66 66.01
CA SER A 162 49.03 -45.42 66.67
C SER A 162 50.04 -44.28 66.52
N MET A 163 51.35 -44.58 66.55
CA MET A 163 52.42 -43.59 66.43
C MET A 163 52.63 -43.14 64.98
N ILE A 164 52.48 -44.04 64.01
CA ILE A 164 52.52 -43.70 62.58
C ILE A 164 51.36 -42.76 62.25
N ASP A 165 50.16 -43.10 62.70
CA ASP A 165 48.96 -42.30 62.49
C ASP A 165 49.09 -40.90 63.10
N ALA A 166 49.61 -40.80 64.32
CA ALA A 166 49.86 -39.53 64.98
C ALA A 166 50.90 -38.67 64.22
N ALA A 167 52.02 -39.27 63.82
CA ALA A 167 53.10 -38.57 63.12
C ALA A 167 52.67 -38.08 61.71
N VAL A 168 51.91 -38.88 60.96
CA VAL A 168 51.36 -38.48 59.65
C VAL A 168 50.33 -37.36 59.84
N THR A 169 49.46 -37.47 60.85
CA THR A 169 48.45 -36.44 61.14
C THR A 169 49.07 -35.11 61.54
N ASP A 170 50.11 -35.11 62.38
CA ASP A 170 50.85 -33.89 62.74
C ASP A 170 51.55 -33.28 61.53
N ARG A 171 52.11 -34.10 60.64
CA ARG A 171 52.78 -33.61 59.43
C ARG A 171 51.81 -33.08 58.37
N MET A 172 50.56 -33.54 58.34
CA MET A 172 49.52 -33.01 57.46
C MET A 172 48.91 -31.68 57.96
N LYS A 173 49.10 -31.33 59.24
CA LYS A 173 48.59 -30.08 59.85
C LYS A 173 49.59 -28.92 59.83
N GLY A 174 50.85 -29.17 59.49
CA GLY A 174 51.94 -28.18 59.42
C GLY A 174 52.34 -27.86 57.99
#